data_AF-A0A1G8SYS7-F1
#
_entry.id   AF-A0A1G8SYS7-F1
#
_cell.length_a   1.000
_cell.length_b   1.000
_cell.length_c   1.000
_cell.angle_alpha   90.00
_cell.angle_beta   90.00
_cell.angle_gamma   90.00
#
_symmetry.space_group_name_H-M   'P 1'
#
loop_
_entity.id
_entity.type
_entity.pdbx_description
1 polymer ?
#
loop_
_entity_poly.entity_id
_entity_poly.type
_entity_poly.pdbx_seq_one_letter_code
_entity_poly.pdbx_strand_id
1 'polypeptide(L)'
;MAEQNTDTQSQSRKEYVDNKMNYHSQFYKKKYKVMYTVNDFLAGLWFFIGSVLFYFPEPYKTWGISLFVLGSIEFMIRPTIRLVHEARARKHYGEQYDKKQ
;
A
#
# COMPACT_ATOMS: atom_id res chain seq x y z
N MET A 1 -20.92 -31.60 -16.08
CA MET A 1 -19.92 -32.28 -15.21
C MET A 1 -18.48 -31.80 -15.45
N ALA A 2 -18.15 -31.15 -16.57
CA ALA A 2 -16.79 -30.65 -16.83
C ALA A 2 -16.47 -29.29 -16.15
N GLU A 3 -17.45 -28.39 -16.02
CA GLU A 3 -17.22 -27.04 -15.43
C GLU A 3 -16.83 -27.07 -13.94
N GLN A 4 -17.43 -27.95 -13.13
CA GLN A 4 -17.09 -28.07 -11.70
C GLN A 4 -15.63 -28.49 -11.44
N ASN A 5 -15.03 -29.28 -12.33
CA ASN A 5 -13.64 -29.73 -12.17
C ASN A 5 -12.63 -28.61 -12.48
N THR A 6 -12.93 -27.77 -13.47
CA THR A 6 -12.09 -26.63 -13.87
C THR A 6 -12.09 -25.54 -12.80
N ASP A 7 -13.25 -25.28 -12.18
CA ASP A 7 -13.39 -24.30 -11.11
C ASP A 7 -12.68 -24.73 -9.81
N THR A 8 -12.77 -26.01 -9.47
CA THR A 8 -12.09 -26.57 -8.30
C THR A 8 -10.55 -26.52 -8.45
N GLN A 9 -10.05 -26.80 -9.65
CA GLN A 9 -8.62 -26.73 -9.94
C GLN A 9 -8.11 -25.27 -10.02
N SER A 10 -8.96 -24.34 -10.47
CA SER A 10 -8.69 -22.88 -10.46
C SER A 10 -8.64 -22.32 -9.03
N GLN A 11 -9.55 -22.76 -8.16
CA GLN A 11 -9.58 -22.34 -6.75
C GLN A 11 -8.36 -22.85 -5.98
N SER A 12 -7.98 -24.12 -6.12
CA SER A 12 -6.78 -24.67 -5.46
C SER A 12 -5.48 -24.02 -5.97
N ARG A 13 -5.45 -23.62 -7.25
CA ARG A 13 -4.37 -22.81 -7.84
C ARG A 13 -4.23 -21.48 -7.11
N LYS A 14 -5.32 -20.73 -6.97
CA LYS A 14 -5.35 -19.41 -6.31
C LYS A 14 -4.97 -19.51 -4.83
N GLU A 15 -5.44 -20.52 -4.13
CA GLU A 15 -5.14 -20.75 -2.71
C GLU A 15 -3.66 -21.05 -2.47
N TYR A 16 -3.03 -21.85 -3.34
CA TYR A 16 -1.62 -22.21 -3.23
C TYR A 16 -0.68 -21.03 -3.56
N VAL A 17 -1.06 -20.17 -4.53
CA VAL A 17 -0.39 -18.87 -4.79
C VAL A 17 -0.41 -18.02 -3.52
N ASP A 18 -1.61 -17.84 -2.95
CA ASP A 18 -1.85 -16.85 -1.91
C ASP A 18 -1.15 -17.22 -0.60
N ASN A 19 -1.22 -18.51 -0.23
CA ASN A 19 -0.57 -19.02 0.98
C ASN A 19 0.97 -18.92 0.89
N LYS A 20 1.55 -19.30 -0.25
CA LYS A 20 3.02 -19.24 -0.43
C LYS A 20 3.54 -17.80 -0.53
N MET A 21 2.76 -16.90 -1.12
CA MET A 21 3.06 -15.46 -1.19
C MET A 21 3.03 -14.78 0.19
N ASN A 22 2.17 -15.26 1.10
CA ASN A 22 2.05 -14.72 2.45
C ASN A 22 3.28 -15.06 3.32
N TYR A 23 3.80 -16.28 3.24
CA TYR A 23 4.81 -16.76 4.20
C TYR A 23 6.21 -16.14 4.03
N HIS A 24 6.63 -15.84 2.80
CA HIS A 24 8.01 -15.39 2.54
C HIS A 24 8.21 -13.87 2.68
N SER A 25 7.13 -13.08 2.73
CA SER A 25 7.22 -11.62 2.67
C SER A 25 7.05 -10.89 4.00
N GLN A 26 6.67 -11.55 5.09
CA GLN A 26 6.28 -10.86 6.32
C GLN A 26 7.43 -10.29 7.16
N PHE A 27 8.61 -10.94 7.18
CA PHE A 27 9.68 -10.51 8.10
C PHE A 27 10.42 -9.27 7.63
N TYR A 28 10.73 -9.13 6.33
CA TYR A 28 11.33 -7.91 5.79
C TYR A 28 10.32 -6.77 5.64
N LYS A 29 9.05 -7.06 5.30
CA LYS A 29 8.02 -6.02 5.15
C LYS A 29 7.59 -5.36 6.45
N LYS A 30 7.78 -5.98 7.63
CA LYS A 30 7.33 -5.40 8.91
C LYS A 30 7.97 -4.04 9.19
N LYS A 31 9.30 -3.91 9.05
CA LYS A 31 9.97 -2.62 9.28
C LYS A 31 9.56 -1.56 8.25
N TYR A 32 9.47 -1.93 6.97
CA TYR A 32 8.97 -1.02 5.93
C TYR A 32 7.52 -0.59 6.20
N LYS A 33 6.64 -1.52 6.60
CA LYS A 33 5.23 -1.23 6.93
C LYS A 33 5.11 -0.30 8.15
N VAL A 34 5.98 -0.46 9.14
CA VAL A 34 6.06 0.45 10.30
C VAL A 34 6.56 1.83 9.85
N MET A 35 7.62 1.92 9.04
CA MET A 35 8.12 3.17 8.46
C MET A 35 7.00 3.93 7.70
N TYR A 36 6.25 3.23 6.83
CA TYR A 36 5.12 3.82 6.11
C TYR A 36 3.93 4.18 6.99
N THR A 37 3.77 3.53 8.14
CA THR A 37 2.72 3.87 9.10
C THR A 37 3.10 5.09 9.91
N VAL A 38 4.37 5.20 10.30
CA VAL A 38 4.93 6.39 10.94
C VAL A 38 4.87 7.58 9.99
N ASN A 39 5.21 7.41 8.71
CA ASN A 39 5.10 8.47 7.71
C ASN A 39 3.66 8.97 7.54
N ASP A 40 2.67 8.07 7.57
CA ASP A 40 1.25 8.46 7.48
C ASP A 40 0.76 9.18 8.74
N PHE A 41 1.26 8.76 9.91
CA PHE A 41 1.01 9.46 11.17
C PHE A 41 1.65 10.85 11.19
N LEU A 42 2.87 10.98 10.67
CA LEU A 42 3.52 12.27 10.45
C LEU A 42 2.65 13.10 9.52
N ALA A 43 2.31 12.62 8.32
CA ALA A 43 1.47 13.35 7.37
C ALA A 43 0.18 13.90 8.02
N GLY A 44 -0.51 13.06 8.80
CA GLY A 44 -1.68 13.47 9.58
C GLY A 44 -1.38 14.53 10.63
N LEU A 45 -0.23 14.45 11.30
CA LEU A 45 0.24 15.45 12.25
C LEU A 45 0.58 16.78 11.57
N TRP A 46 1.25 16.76 10.41
CA TRP A 46 1.51 17.96 9.59
C TRP A 46 0.20 18.62 9.12
N PHE A 47 -0.81 17.81 8.76
CA PHE A 47 -2.17 18.28 8.45
C PHE A 47 -2.86 18.92 9.65
N PHE A 48 -2.77 18.29 10.83
CA PHE A 48 -3.35 18.81 12.07
C PHE A 48 -2.71 20.14 12.45
N ILE A 49 -1.38 20.21 12.46
CA ILE A 49 -0.62 21.42 12.73
C ILE A 49 -0.95 22.50 11.69
N GLY A 50 -0.94 22.17 10.40
CA GLY A 50 -1.31 23.09 9.32
C GLY A 50 -2.72 23.65 9.48
N SER A 51 -3.68 22.83 9.89
CA SER A 51 -5.06 23.27 10.18
C SER A 51 -5.11 24.24 11.36
N VAL A 52 -4.32 24.00 12.41
CA VAL A 52 -4.23 24.92 13.57
C VAL A 52 -3.55 26.24 13.16
N LEU A 53 -2.47 26.16 12.38
CA LEU A 53 -1.74 27.34 11.87
C LEU A 53 -2.62 28.24 10.99
N PHE A 54 -3.59 27.66 10.27
CA PHE A 54 -4.51 28.41 9.41
C PHE A 54 -5.41 29.39 10.17
N TYR A 55 -5.62 29.19 11.48
CA TYR A 55 -6.38 30.11 12.33
C TYR A 55 -5.59 31.37 12.71
N PHE A 56 -4.27 31.39 12.53
CA PHE A 56 -3.43 32.54 12.89
C PHE A 56 -3.12 33.43 11.67
N PRO A 57 -3.00 34.76 11.85
CA PRO A 57 -2.64 35.70 10.78
C PRO A 57 -1.18 35.49 10.28
N GLU A 58 -0.81 36.18 9.19
CA GLU A 58 0.56 36.17 8.64
C GLU A 58 1.61 36.41 9.75
N PRO A 59 2.71 35.62 9.82
CA PRO A 59 3.28 34.75 8.79
C PRO A 59 2.92 33.26 8.88
N TYR A 60 2.17 32.83 9.90
CA TYR A 60 1.93 31.41 10.19
C TYR A 60 1.11 30.69 9.10
N LYS A 61 0.27 31.44 8.38
CA LYS A 61 -0.52 30.94 7.26
C LYS A 61 0.36 30.39 6.12
N THR A 62 1.46 31.08 5.79
CA THR A 62 2.40 30.65 4.75
C THR A 62 3.05 29.32 5.13
N TRP A 63 3.45 29.16 6.39
CA TRP A 63 3.97 27.90 6.92
C TRP A 63 2.91 26.79 6.85
N GLY A 64 1.68 27.08 7.28
CA GLY A 64 0.56 26.13 7.25
C GLY A 64 0.28 25.56 5.85
N ILE A 65 0.35 26.40 4.81
CA ILE A 65 0.20 25.97 3.40
C ILE A 65 1.32 25.00 3.01
N SER A 66 2.58 25.29 3.37
CA SER A 66 3.70 24.38 3.11
C SER A 66 3.53 23.04 3.81
N LEU A 67 3.06 23.02 5.07
CA LEU A 67 2.77 21.77 5.79
C LEU A 67 1.69 20.95 5.08
N PHE A 68 0.66 21.62 4.56
CA PHE A 68 -0.46 20.98 3.86
C PHE A 68 -0.05 20.34 2.53
N VAL A 69 0.80 21.04 1.76
CA VAL A 69 1.37 20.51 0.52
C VAL A 69 2.25 19.30 0.80
N LEU A 70 3.13 19.37 1.80
CA LEU A 70 3.99 18.25 2.19
C LEU A 70 3.17 17.04 2.67
N GLY A 71 2.20 17.24 3.56
CA GLY A 71 1.32 16.18 4.04
C GLY A 71 0.51 15.53 2.92
N SER A 72 0.08 16.30 1.91
CA SER A 72 -0.65 15.77 0.75
C SER A 72 0.21 14.85 -0.11
N ILE A 73 1.47 15.21 -0.33
CA ILE A 73 2.43 14.36 -1.05
C ILE A 73 2.70 13.08 -0.26
N GLU A 74 2.90 13.18 1.05
CA GLU A 74 3.11 12.02 1.93
C GLU A 74 1.91 11.05 1.93
N PHE A 75 0.68 11.59 1.92
CA PHE A 75 -0.54 10.78 1.86
C PHE A 75 -0.63 9.95 0.56
N MET A 76 -0.09 10.46 -0.55
CA MET A 76 -0.12 9.76 -1.84
C MET A 76 0.84 8.56 -1.90
N ILE A 77 1.91 8.55 -1.10
CA ILE A 77 2.92 7.50 -1.12
C ILE A 77 2.31 6.13 -0.73
N ARG A 78 1.48 6.09 0.31
CA ARG A 78 0.91 4.85 0.88
C ARG A 78 0.01 4.07 -0.12
N PRO A 79 -1.02 4.67 -0.75
CA PRO A 79 -1.84 3.98 -1.74
C PRO A 79 -1.04 3.61 -2.99
N THR A 80 -0.07 4.45 -3.41
CA THR A 80 0.77 4.18 -4.59
C THR A 80 1.61 2.91 -4.40
N ILE A 81 2.22 2.74 -3.23
CA ILE A 81 3.04 1.55 -2.93
C ILE A 81 2.17 0.29 -2.84
N ARG A 82 0.99 0.37 -2.22
CA ARG A 82 0.04 -0.75 -2.17
C ARG A 82 -0.42 -1.14 -3.58
N LEU A 83 -0.79 -0.15 -4.41
CA LEU A 83 -1.20 -0.36 -5.80
C LEU A 83 -0.12 -1.03 -6.65
N VAL A 84 1.12 -0.53 -6.59
CA VAL A 84 2.24 -1.11 -7.35
C VAL A 84 2.54 -2.53 -6.90
N HIS A 85 2.49 -2.80 -5.59
CA HIS A 85 2.73 -4.13 -5.06
C HIS A 85 1.65 -5.13 -5.51
N GLU A 86 0.37 -4.76 -5.41
CA GLU A 86 -0.74 -5.58 -5.87
C GLU A 86 -0.70 -5.81 -7.38
N ALA A 87 -0.39 -4.78 -8.17
CA ALA A 87 -0.28 -4.90 -9.61
C ALA A 87 0.87 -5.83 -10.05
N ARG A 88 2.04 -5.70 -9.42
CA ARG A 88 3.22 -6.53 -9.76
C ARG A 88 3.09 -7.96 -9.23
N ALA A 89 2.54 -8.14 -8.04
CA ALA A 89 2.25 -9.47 -7.51
C ALA A 89 1.31 -10.22 -8.46
N ARG A 90 0.16 -9.62 -8.83
CA ARG A 90 -0.78 -10.23 -9.78
C ARG A 90 -0.10 -10.68 -11.09
N LYS A 91 0.84 -9.89 -11.62
CA LYS A 91 1.55 -10.23 -12.85
C LYS A 91 2.56 -11.38 -12.68
N HIS A 92 3.34 -11.40 -11.59
CA HIS A 92 4.41 -12.40 -11.43
C HIS A 92 3.89 -13.80 -11.07
N TYR A 93 2.78 -13.91 -10.32
CA TYR A 93 2.19 -15.20 -10.01
C TYR A 93 1.41 -15.82 -11.17
N GLY A 94 1.01 -15.03 -12.18
CA GLY A 94 0.42 -15.56 -13.41
C GLY A 94 1.42 -16.41 -14.22
N GLU A 95 2.65 -15.94 -14.38
CA GLU A 95 3.65 -16.61 -15.24
C GLU A 95 4.24 -17.90 -14.63
N GLN A 96 4.40 -17.97 -13.30
CA GLN A 96 4.96 -19.15 -12.64
C GLN A 96 4.03 -20.38 -12.70
N TYR A 97 2.74 -20.15 -12.94
CA TYR A 97 1.76 -21.21 -13.10
C TYR A 97 1.69 -21.77 -14.51
N ASP A 98 2.05 -20.98 -15.52
CA ASP A 98 2.12 -21.41 -16.92
C ASP A 98 3.35 -22.27 -17.20
N LYS A 99 4.46 -22.04 -16.51
CA LYS A 99 5.71 -22.81 -16.71
C LYS A 99 5.75 -24.17 -16.01
N LYS A 100 4.74 -24.49 -15.20
CA LYS A 100 4.69 -25.73 -14.42
C LYS A 100 3.68 -26.75 -14.96
N GLN A 101 2.94 -26.38 -16.00
CA GLN A 101 2.23 -27.31 -16.91
C GLN A 101 3.13 -27.59 -18.11
#